data_AF-A0A7I8C0N0-F1
#
_entry.id   AF-A0A7I8C0N0-F1
#
_cell.length_a   1.000
_cell.length_b   1.000
_cell.length_c   1.000
_cell.angle_alpha   90.00
_cell.angle_beta   90.00
_cell.angle_gamma   90.00
#
_symmetry.space_group_name_H-M   'P 1'
#
loop_
_entity.id
_entity.type
_entity.pdbx_description
1 polymer ?
#
loop_
_entity_poly.entity_id
_entity_poly.type
_entity_poly.pdbx_seq_one_letter_code
_entity_poly.pdbx_strand_id
1 'polypeptide(L)'
;MQTYFDSSSKLSWGFVKYQNSRQAIPLILAESTSQTLDKNAPDEETTTWVEVHGKQVTGEYQMVSQGTMVPSMVYINKKSGKKTAFGLNSGAATDTGSCDWQ
;
A
#
# COMPACT_ATOMS: atom_id res chain seq x y z
N MET A 1 5.79 1.65 -4.72
CA MET A 1 6.20 0.57 -3.80
C MET A 1 6.83 -0.52 -4.65
N GLN A 2 8.09 -0.90 -4.39
CA GLN A 2 8.69 -2.04 -5.10
C GLN A 2 8.29 -3.32 -4.37
N THR A 3 7.77 -4.29 -5.11
CA THR A 3 7.42 -5.61 -4.62
C THR A 3 8.25 -6.69 -5.33
N TYR A 4 8.42 -7.80 -4.65
CA TYR A 4 9.14 -8.99 -5.09
C TYR A 4 8.26 -10.20 -4.80
N PHE A 5 8.31 -11.17 -5.68
CA PHE A 5 7.55 -12.41 -5.56
C PHE A 5 8.49 -13.61 -5.68
N ASP A 6 8.45 -14.49 -4.68
CA ASP A 6 9.07 -15.81 -4.75
C ASP A 6 8.01 -16.85 -5.11
N SER A 7 8.15 -17.45 -6.29
CA SER A 7 7.20 -18.46 -6.80
C SER A 7 7.26 -19.77 -6.03
N SER A 8 8.41 -20.10 -5.41
CA SER A 8 8.59 -21.37 -4.70
C SER A 8 7.82 -21.40 -3.38
N SER A 9 7.86 -20.30 -2.62
CA SER A 9 7.14 -20.15 -1.36
C SER A 9 5.81 -19.40 -1.51
N LYS A 10 5.50 -18.89 -2.71
CA LYS A 10 4.39 -17.96 -2.97
C LYS A 10 4.42 -16.73 -2.07
N LEU A 11 5.62 -16.27 -1.70
CA LEU A 11 5.80 -15.12 -0.81
C LEU A 11 5.91 -13.85 -1.65
N SER A 12 5.01 -12.91 -1.39
CA SER A 12 5.14 -11.53 -1.86
C SER A 12 5.67 -10.65 -0.73
N TRP A 13 6.74 -9.90 -1.01
CA TRP A 13 7.33 -8.97 -0.06
C TRP A 13 7.75 -7.68 -0.75
N GLY A 14 7.98 -6.64 0.04
CA GLY A 14 8.43 -5.33 -0.42
C GLY A 14 9.05 -4.57 0.73
N PHE A 15 9.14 -3.25 0.58
CA PHE A 15 9.61 -2.39 1.66
C PHE A 15 9.05 -0.99 1.55
N VAL A 16 8.98 -0.32 2.71
CA VAL A 16 8.72 1.11 2.82
C VAL A 16 9.94 1.81 3.37
N LYS A 17 10.18 3.05 2.94
CA LYS A 17 11.23 3.90 3.49
C LYS A 17 10.62 5.24 3.82
N TYR A 18 10.48 5.51 5.11
CA TYR A 18 10.06 6.82 5.59
C TYR A 18 11.15 7.86 5.32
N GLN A 19 10.74 9.09 5.02
CA GLN A 19 11.65 10.19 4.67
C GLN A 19 12.80 10.38 5.67
N ASN A 20 12.50 10.29 6.97
CA ASN A 20 13.48 10.47 8.04
C ASN A 20 14.10 9.15 8.55
N SER A 21 13.80 8.01 7.91
CA SER A 21 14.37 6.72 8.29
C SER A 21 15.62 6.40 7.47
N ARG A 22 16.68 5.96 8.15
CA ARG A 22 17.90 5.46 7.51
C ARG A 22 17.74 4.04 6.96
N GLN A 23 16.74 3.29 7.43
CA GLN A 23 16.52 1.89 7.08
C GLN A 23 15.15 1.73 6.40
N ALA A 24 15.13 0.91 5.35
CA ALA A 24 13.88 0.43 4.77
C ALA A 24 13.28 -0.63 5.71
N ILE A 25 11.96 -0.62 5.85
CA ILE A 25 11.23 -1.56 6.68
C ILE A 25 10.55 -2.58 5.77
N PRO A 26 10.84 -3.88 5.93
CA PRO A 26 10.19 -4.93 5.15
C PRO A 26 8.68 -4.93 5.31
N LEU A 27 7.99 -5.15 4.19
CA LEU A 27 6.57 -5.46 4.12
C LEU A 27 6.37 -6.89 3.61
N ILE A 28 5.46 -7.63 4.22
CA ILE A 28 5.03 -8.95 3.73
C ILE A 28 3.55 -8.87 3.35
N LEU A 29 3.18 -9.41 2.18
CA LEU A 29 1.78 -9.52 1.80
C LEU A 29 1.12 -10.58 2.68
N ALA A 30 0.13 -10.18 3.47
CA ALA A 30 -0.63 -11.07 4.33
C ALA A 30 -1.92 -11.55 3.65
N GLU A 31 -2.58 -10.67 2.89
CA GLU A 31 -3.83 -10.97 2.22
C GLU A 31 -3.94 -10.19 0.90
N SER A 32 -4.60 -10.80 -0.08
CA SER A 32 -4.93 -10.18 -1.36
C SER A 32 -6.27 -10.74 -1.84
N THR A 33 -7.22 -9.86 -2.09
CA THR A 33 -8.51 -10.19 -2.72
C THR A 33 -8.65 -9.38 -3.99
N SER A 34 -9.37 -9.93 -4.97
CA SER A 34 -9.65 -9.28 -6.25
C SER A 34 -11.15 -9.34 -6.52
N GLN A 35 -11.70 -8.25 -7.03
CA GLN A 35 -13.10 -8.11 -7.39
C GLN A 35 -13.24 -7.43 -8.76
N THR A 36 -13.94 -8.09 -9.68
CA THR A 36 -14.36 -7.49 -10.94
C THR A 36 -15.60 -6.64 -10.72
N LEU A 37 -15.46 -5.31 -10.84
CA LEU A 37 -16.56 -4.35 -10.72
C LEU A 37 -17.20 -4.04 -12.09
N ASP A 38 -16.38 -3.94 -13.14
CA ASP A 38 -16.80 -3.76 -14.53
C ASP A 38 -15.91 -4.65 -15.41
N LYS A 39 -16.53 -5.40 -16.32
CA LYS A 39 -15.84 -6.27 -17.29
C LYS A 39 -14.90 -5.52 -18.25
N ASN A 40 -15.05 -4.21 -18.40
CA ASN A 40 -14.24 -3.36 -19.26
C ASN A 40 -13.14 -2.61 -18.48
N ALA A 41 -13.07 -2.77 -17.17
CA ALA A 41 -12.08 -2.14 -16.31
C ALA A 41 -11.15 -3.21 -15.70
N PRO A 42 -9.93 -2.85 -15.26
CA PRO A 42 -9.13 -3.71 -14.40
C PRO A 42 -9.89 -4.08 -13.13
N ASP A 43 -9.62 -5.26 -12.60
CA ASP A 43 -10.15 -5.67 -11.30
C ASP A 43 -9.68 -4.70 -10.20
N GLU A 44 -10.53 -4.52 -9.21
CA GLU A 44 -10.16 -3.87 -7.97
C GLU A 44 -9.51 -4.92 -7.05
N GLU A 45 -8.29 -4.65 -6.63
CA GLU A 45 -7.56 -5.46 -5.67
C GLU A 45 -7.53 -4.78 -4.31
N THR A 46 -7.83 -5.55 -3.26
CA THR A 46 -7.58 -5.14 -1.87
C THR A 46 -6.44 -5.98 -1.31
N THR A 47 -5.37 -5.32 -0.90
CA THR A 47 -4.19 -5.99 -0.31
C THR A 47 -3.94 -5.53 1.12
N THR A 48 -3.54 -6.48 1.95
CA THR A 48 -3.08 -6.22 3.33
C THR A 48 -1.61 -6.56 3.43
N TRP A 49 -0.78 -5.56 3.71
CA TRP A 49 0.66 -5.71 3.90
C TRP A 49 1.04 -5.49 5.36
N VAL A 50 1.80 -6.40 5.95
CA VAL A 50 2.28 -6.29 7.33
C VAL A 50 3.69 -5.71 7.37
N GLU A 51 3.88 -4.70 8.20
CA GLU A 51 5.16 -4.05 8.46
C GLU A 51 5.92 -4.82 9.53
N VAL A 52 7.13 -5.29 9.21
CA VAL A 52 7.97 -6.06 10.13
C VAL A 52 9.21 -5.26 10.50
N HIS A 53 9.33 -4.88 11.76
CA HIS A 53 10.51 -4.19 12.28
C HIS A 53 11.16 -5.01 13.40
N GLY A 54 12.41 -5.43 13.16
CA GLY A 54 13.09 -6.39 14.03
C GLY A 54 12.40 -7.76 14.00
N LYS A 55 11.86 -8.18 15.14
CA LYS A 55 11.15 -9.48 15.31
C LYS A 55 9.64 -9.31 15.53
N GLN A 56 9.08 -8.15 15.21
CA GLN A 56 7.70 -7.80 15.54
C GLN A 56 6.98 -7.22 14.33
N VAL A 57 5.68 -7.52 14.22
CA VAL A 57 4.76 -6.83 13.32
C VAL A 57 4.38 -5.49 13.96
N THR A 58 4.79 -4.38 13.36
CA THR A 58 4.61 -3.03 13.92
C THR A 58 3.47 -2.25 13.29
N GLY A 59 3.04 -2.66 12.11
CA GLY A 59 2.02 -1.96 11.34
C GLY A 59 1.37 -2.83 10.28
N GLU A 60 0.32 -2.30 9.69
CA GLU A 60 -0.42 -2.92 8.60
C GLU A 60 -0.86 -1.84 7.62
N TYR A 61 -0.78 -2.13 6.33
CA TYR A 61 -1.29 -1.29 5.26
C TYR A 61 -2.42 -2.04 4.58
N GLN A 62 -3.62 -1.47 4.60
CA GLN A 62 -4.75 -1.93 3.81
C GLN A 62 -4.85 -1.02 2.60
N MET A 63 -4.65 -1.56 1.40
CA MET A 63 -4.57 -0.80 0.17
C MET A 63 -5.61 -1.30 -0.82
N VAL A 64 -6.34 -0.37 -1.42
CA VAL A 64 -7.19 -0.64 -2.58
C VAL A 64 -6.48 -0.13 -3.82
N SER A 65 -6.40 -0.95 -4.86
CA SER A 65 -5.81 -0.60 -6.15
C SER A 65 -6.70 -1.05 -7.30
N GLN A 66 -6.75 -0.28 -8.37
CA GLN A 66 -7.42 -0.66 -9.62
C GLN A 66 -6.56 -0.24 -10.81
N GLY A 67 -6.03 -1.23 -11.54
CA GLY A 67 -5.04 -0.98 -12.58
C GLY A 67 -3.79 -0.29 -12.02
N THR A 68 -3.49 0.93 -12.50
CA THR A 68 -2.36 1.73 -12.02
C THR A 68 -2.72 2.68 -10.87
N MET A 69 -4.00 2.76 -10.50
CA MET A 69 -4.47 3.68 -9.46
C MET A 69 -4.47 3.02 -8.09
N VAL A 70 -4.12 3.80 -7.07
CA VAL A 70 -4.28 3.43 -5.65
C VAL A 70 -5.27 4.43 -5.04
N PRO A 71 -6.59 4.22 -5.18
CA PRO A 71 -7.60 5.16 -4.70
C PRO A 71 -7.56 5.36 -3.18
N SER A 72 -7.19 4.33 -2.41
CA SER A 72 -7.10 4.45 -0.96
C SER A 72 -6.05 3.54 -0.35
N MET A 73 -5.47 4.00 0.76
CA MET A 73 -4.58 3.23 1.62
C MET A 73 -4.79 3.64 3.07
N VAL A 74 -4.89 2.69 3.99
CA VAL A 74 -4.93 2.94 5.43
C VAL A 74 -3.74 2.27 6.08
N TYR A 75 -2.91 3.05 6.75
CA TYR A 75 -1.89 2.54 7.66
C TYR A 75 -2.46 2.41 9.07
N ILE A 76 -2.24 1.26 9.71
CA ILE A 76 -2.63 0.97 11.08
C ILE A 76 -1.38 0.66 11.88
N ASN A 77 -1.04 1.52 12.85
CA ASN A 77 0.06 1.25 13.76
C ASN A 77 -0.38 0.21 14.79
N LYS A 78 0.19 -1.00 14.77
CA LYS A 78 -0.27 -2.12 15.64
C LYS A 78 0.01 -1.89 17.12
N LYS A 79 0.99 -1.05 17.46
CA LYS A 79 1.31 -0.72 18.86
C LYS A 79 0.29 0.22 19.50
N SER A 80 -0.16 1.23 18.74
CA SER A 80 -1.07 2.29 19.25
C SER A 80 -2.52 2.13 18.79
N GLY A 81 -2.78 1.31 17.77
CA GLY A 81 -4.08 1.22 17.10
C GLY A 81 -4.40 2.42 16.21
N LYS A 82 -3.54 3.44 16.15
CA LYS A 82 -3.79 4.65 15.35
C LYS A 82 -3.89 4.30 13.88
N LYS A 83 -4.99 4.74 13.25
CA LYS A 83 -5.20 4.64 11.80
C LYS A 83 -4.85 5.96 11.13
N THR A 84 -4.16 5.89 10.00
CA THR A 84 -3.84 7.02 9.14
C THR A 84 -4.31 6.67 7.74
N ALA A 85 -5.33 7.37 7.25
CA ALA A 85 -5.90 7.15 5.93
C ALA A 85 -5.25 8.08 4.91
N PHE A 86 -5.01 7.54 3.72
CA PHE A 86 -4.52 8.23 2.54
C PHE A 86 -5.50 7.94 1.43
N GLY A 87 -5.91 8.99 0.71
CA GLY A 87 -6.80 8.89 -0.43
C GLY A 87 -6.16 9.55 -1.64
N LEU A 88 -6.45 9.02 -2.83
CA LEU A 88 -6.13 9.70 -4.07
C LEU A 88 -6.96 10.99 -4.16
N ASN A 89 -6.31 12.14 -4.17
CA ASN A 89 -6.93 13.41 -4.52
C ASN A 89 -6.66 13.70 -5.99
N SER A 90 -7.53 13.24 -6.88
CA SER A 90 -7.39 13.49 -8.32
C SER A 90 -7.46 14.97 -8.69
N GLY A 91 -8.11 15.80 -7.86
CA GLY A 91 -8.19 17.24 -8.04
C GLY A 91 -6.92 18.00 -7.65
N ALA A 92 -5.93 17.35 -7.03
CA ALA A 92 -4.66 17.98 -6.67
C ALA A 92 -3.74 18.16 -7.89
N ALA A 93 -3.96 17.44 -9.00
CA ALA A 93 -3.12 17.57 -10.19
C ALA A 93 -3.32 18.92 -10.87
N THR A 94 -2.23 19.66 -11.12
CA THR A 94 -2.25 20.91 -11.88
C THR A 94 -1.88 20.67 -13.34
N ASP A 95 -2.29 21.59 -14.22
CA ASP A 95 -1.98 21.53 -15.67
C ASP A 95 -0.47 21.56 -15.98
N THR A 96 0.36 21.95 -15.01
CA THR A 96 1.83 21.98 -15.14
C THR A 96 2.51 20.67 -14.74
N GLY A 97 1.74 19.64 -14.36
CA GLY A 97 2.28 18.37 -13.86
C GLY A 97 2.78 18.44 -12.42
N SER A 98 2.45 19.51 -11.69
CA SER A 98 2.65 19.61 -10.24
C SER A 98 1.40 19.11 -9.51
N CYS A 99 1.52 18.87 -8.22
CA CYS A 99 0.36 18.63 -7.36
C CYS A 99 0.20 19.79 -6.36
N ASP A 100 -0.98 20.42 -6.32
CA ASP A 100 -1.39 21.34 -5.27
C ASP A 100 -2.21 20.56 -4.21
N TRP A 101 -1.51 20.14 -3.17
CA TRP A 101 -2.11 19.43 -2.03
C TRP A 101 -2.57 20.48 -1.00
N GLN A 102 -3.72 21.12 -1.24
CA GLN A 102 -4.35 22.00 -0.25
C GLN A 102 -4.89 21.22 0.96
#